data_AF-W1Q046-F1
#
_entry.id   AF-W1Q046-F1
#
_cell.length_a   1.000
_cell.length_b   1.000
_cell.length_c   1.000
_cell.angle_alpha   90.00
_cell.angle_beta   90.00
_cell.angle_gamma   90.00
#
_symmetry.space_group_name_H-M   'P 1'
#
loop_
_entity.id
_entity.type
_entity.pdbx_description
1 polymer ?
#
loop_
_entity_poly.entity_id
_entity_poly.type
_entity_poly.pdbx_seq_one_letter_code
_entity_poly.pdbx_strand_id
1 'polypeptide(L)'
;MGLLWWVLLLGVAWNGEERMAIMGVAAKCEFPAIFNFGDSNSDTGGLSASFNEVSPPHGETFFSKPMGRMCDGRLLIDFIDDIGFH
;
A
#
# COMPACT_ATOMS: atom_id res chain seq x y z
N MET A 1 29.01 -49.02 16.70
CA MET A 1 27.78 -48.77 15.91
C MET A 1 26.85 -47.70 16.53
N GLY A 2 27.07 -47.24 17.78
CA GLY A 2 26.19 -46.25 18.43
C GLY A 2 26.44 -44.78 18.06
N LEU A 3 27.69 -44.31 18.01
CA LEU A 3 28.01 -42.89 17.79
C LEU A 3 27.57 -42.36 16.41
N LEU A 4 27.63 -43.19 15.37
CA LEU A 4 27.22 -42.79 14.01
C LEU A 4 25.71 -42.50 13.92
N TRP A 5 24.91 -43.22 14.71
CA TRP A 5 23.46 -43.03 14.78
C TRP A 5 23.07 -41.76 15.54
N TRP A 6 23.82 -41.40 16.58
CA TRP A 6 23.61 -40.16 17.34
C TRP A 6 23.97 -38.91 16.53
N VAL A 7 25.03 -38.96 15.72
CA VAL A 7 25.43 -37.85 14.84
C VAL A 7 24.43 -37.63 13.70
N LEU A 8 23.85 -38.70 13.15
CA LEU A 8 22.79 -38.60 12.14
C LEU A 8 21.49 -38.01 12.71
N LEU A 9 21.11 -38.34 13.95
CA LEU A 9 19.94 -37.74 14.61
C LEU A 9 20.13 -36.23 14.88
N LEU A 10 21.33 -35.79 15.28
CA LEU A 10 21.64 -34.36 15.41
C LEU A 10 21.67 -33.64 14.06
N GLY A 11 22.17 -34.30 13.00
CA GLY A 11 22.16 -33.76 11.65
C GLY A 11 20.75 -33.65 11.06
N VAL A 12 19.85 -34.58 11.36
CA VAL A 12 18.43 -34.51 10.95
C VAL A 12 17.66 -33.47 11.77
N ALA A 13 17.97 -33.33 13.07
CA ALA A 13 17.40 -32.26 13.90
C ALA A 13 17.86 -30.85 13.49
N TRP A 14 19.09 -30.71 12.98
CA TRP A 14 19.63 -29.43 12.47
C TRP A 14 19.16 -29.08 11.05
N ASN A 15 18.72 -30.07 10.27
CA ASN A 15 18.12 -29.87 8.93
C ASN A 15 16.59 -29.70 8.96
N GLY A 16 15.99 -29.57 10.15
CA GLY A 16 14.63 -29.05 10.26
C GLY A 16 14.63 -27.61 9.81
N GLU A 17 13.92 -27.31 8.72
CA GLU A 17 13.65 -25.95 8.28
C GLU A 17 13.16 -25.10 9.46
N GLU A 18 14.04 -24.28 10.01
CA GLU A 18 13.65 -23.04 10.65
C GLU A 18 13.13 -22.08 9.57
N ARG A 19 11.97 -22.41 9.01
CA ARG A 19 11.09 -21.45 8.35
C ARG A 19 9.87 -21.20 9.23
N MET A 20 10.12 -20.96 10.51
CA MET A 20 9.22 -20.11 11.28
C MET A 20 9.52 -18.66 10.87
N ALA A 21 9.11 -18.31 9.65
CA ALA A 21 8.72 -16.95 9.38
C ALA A 21 7.52 -16.68 10.29
N ILE A 22 7.85 -16.20 11.48
CA ILE A 22 6.91 -15.72 12.48
C ILE A 22 5.94 -14.81 11.74
N MET A 23 4.65 -15.03 11.96
CA MET A 23 3.50 -14.28 11.45
C MET A 23 3.56 -12.77 11.80
N GLY A 24 4.59 -12.05 11.35
CA GLY A 24 4.94 -10.73 11.86
C GLY A 24 5.95 -9.94 11.04
N VAL A 25 6.62 -10.53 10.06
CA VAL A 25 7.07 -9.76 8.90
C VAL A 25 6.05 -10.04 7.81
N ALA A 26 5.00 -9.23 7.75
CA ALA A 26 4.24 -9.13 6.52
C ALA A 26 5.28 -8.94 5.41
N ALA A 27 5.43 -9.92 4.51
CA ALA A 27 6.18 -9.71 3.29
C ALA A 27 5.67 -8.37 2.74
N LYS A 28 6.56 -7.41 2.55
CA LYS A 28 6.17 -6.06 2.10
C LYS A 28 5.36 -6.27 0.82
N CYS A 29 4.04 -6.11 0.94
CA CYS A 29 3.13 -6.42 -0.13
C CYS A 29 3.16 -5.19 -1.03
N GLU A 30 3.99 -5.26 -2.06
CA GLU A 30 4.12 -4.19 -3.04
C GLU A 30 2.91 -4.24 -3.95
N PHE A 31 1.97 -3.33 -3.71
CA PHE A 31 0.90 -3.08 -4.66
C PHE A 31 1.49 -2.18 -5.76
N PRO A 32 1.37 -2.52 -7.05
CA PRO A 32 1.96 -1.71 -8.12
C PRO A 32 1.06 -0.54 -8.56
N ALA A 33 -0.24 -0.59 -8.23
CA ALA A 33 -1.19 0.47 -8.53
C ALA A 33 -2.46 0.37 -7.68
N ILE A 34 -3.17 1.49 -7.50
CA ILE A 34 -4.53 1.54 -6.97
C ILE A 34 -5.49 1.94 -8.09
N PHE A 35 -6.56 1.16 -8.26
CA PHE A 35 -7.69 1.53 -9.10
C PHE A 35 -8.84 1.98 -8.20
N ASN A 36 -9.17 3.27 -8.27
CA ASN A 36 -10.24 3.89 -7.50
C ASN A 36 -11.44 4.14 -8.43
N PHE A 37 -12.63 3.80 -7.94
CA PHE A 37 -13.90 4.09 -8.59
C PHE A 37 -14.82 4.76 -7.59
N GLY A 38 -15.60 5.74 -8.05
CA GLY A 38 -16.54 6.41 -7.16
C GLY A 38 -17.07 7.72 -7.75
N ASP A 39 -17.31 8.66 -6.85
CA ASP A 39 -17.87 9.98 -7.11
C ASP A 39 -16.85 11.08 -6.74
N SER A 40 -17.36 12.30 -6.49
CA SER A 40 -16.57 13.45 -6.09
C SER A 40 -15.62 13.22 -4.92
N ASN A 41 -15.96 12.31 -4.00
CA ASN A 41 -15.17 12.04 -2.79
C ASN A 41 -13.93 11.18 -3.06
N SER A 42 -13.84 10.55 -4.23
CA SER A 42 -12.67 9.78 -4.65
C SER A 42 -12.01 10.34 -5.90
N ASP A 43 -12.64 11.29 -6.59
CA ASP A 43 -12.14 11.85 -7.84
C ASP A 43 -10.92 12.77 -7.66
N THR A 44 -9.76 12.32 -8.13
CA THR A 44 -8.51 13.08 -8.08
C THR A 44 -8.30 14.02 -9.27
N GLY A 45 -9.29 14.19 -10.16
CA GLY A 45 -9.19 15.08 -11.33
C GLY A 45 -9.88 14.57 -12.60
N GLY A 46 -10.56 13.43 -12.56
CA GLY A 46 -11.28 12.82 -13.67
C GLY A 46 -12.41 13.70 -14.22
N LEU A 47 -13.17 14.39 -13.37
CA LEU A 47 -14.15 15.39 -13.82
C LEU A 47 -13.47 16.52 -14.61
N SER A 48 -12.39 17.07 -14.07
CA SER A 48 -11.66 18.19 -14.68
C SER A 48 -10.99 17.81 -15.99
N ALA A 49 -10.47 16.59 -16.07
CA ALA A 49 -9.88 16.04 -17.29
C ALA A 49 -10.91 15.73 -18.38
N SER A 50 -12.14 15.36 -18.00
CA SER A 50 -13.17 14.90 -18.96
C SER A 50 -14.12 16.00 -19.41
N PHE A 51 -14.40 16.98 -18.53
CA PHE A 51 -15.42 18.00 -18.75
C PHE A 51 -14.85 19.40 -18.58
N ASN A 52 -14.87 19.94 -17.36
CA ASN A 52 -14.42 21.29 -17.04
C ASN A 52 -13.69 21.29 -15.71
N GLU A 53 -12.70 22.18 -15.57
CA GLU A 53 -11.98 22.40 -14.32
C GLU A 53 -12.95 22.69 -13.17
N VAL A 54 -12.69 22.08 -12.02
CA VAL A 54 -13.46 22.37 -10.81
C VAL A 54 -13.24 23.83 -10.38
N SER A 55 -14.34 24.58 -10.32
CA SER A 55 -14.33 26.00 -9.94
C SER A 55 -13.81 26.22 -8.51
N PRO A 56 -13.26 27.41 -8.20
CA PRO A 56 -13.00 27.83 -6.82
C PRO A 56 -14.19 27.62 -5.87
N PRO A 57 -13.97 27.34 -4.58
CA PRO A 57 -12.69 27.47 -3.86
C PRO A 57 -11.76 26.25 -3.93
N HIS A 58 -12.16 25.15 -4.57
CA HIS A 58 -11.51 23.85 -4.38
C HIS A 58 -10.01 23.80 -4.71
N GLY A 59 -9.21 23.55 -3.68
CA GLY A 59 -7.76 23.42 -3.72
C GLY A 59 -7.02 24.68 -3.28
N GLU A 60 -7.72 25.79 -3.01
CA GLU A 60 -7.11 27.06 -2.60
C GLU A 60 -6.46 26.97 -1.21
N THR A 61 -7.09 26.29 -0.25
CA THR A 61 -6.55 26.25 1.12
C THR A 61 -5.37 25.29 1.31
N PHE A 62 -5.43 24.06 0.80
CA PHE A 62 -4.34 23.08 0.98
C PHE A 62 -3.28 23.13 -0.13
N PHE A 63 -3.69 23.24 -1.39
CA PHE A 63 -2.77 23.19 -2.53
C PHE A 63 -2.41 24.57 -3.09
N SER A 64 -3.09 25.63 -2.63
CA SER A 64 -2.93 27.02 -3.12
C SER A 64 -3.20 27.19 -4.62
N LYS A 65 -3.90 26.23 -5.24
CA LYS A 65 -4.32 26.25 -6.64
C LYS A 65 -5.41 25.20 -6.90
N PRO A 66 -6.23 25.36 -7.95
CA PRO A 66 -7.13 24.31 -8.40
C PRO A 66 -6.36 23.02 -8.71
N MET A 67 -6.84 21.90 -8.17
CA MET A 67 -6.29 20.56 -8.38
C MET A 67 -7.28 19.63 -9.08
N GLY A 68 -8.37 20.17 -9.61
CA GLY A 68 -9.43 19.42 -10.26
C GLY A 68 -10.25 18.50 -9.35
N ARG A 69 -10.17 18.69 -8.03
CA ARG A 69 -10.87 17.90 -7.00
C ARG A 69 -12.03 18.70 -6.43
N MET A 70 -13.15 18.07 -6.08
CA MET A 70 -14.26 18.72 -5.37
C MET A 70 -14.03 18.85 -3.86
N CYS A 71 -12.79 19.17 -3.46
CA CYS A 71 -12.45 19.46 -2.07
C CYS A 71 -11.23 20.38 -1.99
N ASP A 72 -11.03 20.94 -0.81
CA ASP A 72 -9.97 21.92 -0.55
C ASP A 72 -8.65 21.30 -0.08
N GLY A 73 -8.57 19.96 -0.03
CA GLY A 73 -7.43 19.23 0.53
C GLY A 73 -7.27 17.80 0.01
N ARG A 74 -6.71 16.92 0.84
CA ARG A 74 -6.49 15.53 0.46
C ARG A 74 -7.80 14.73 0.51
N LEU A 75 -7.97 13.81 -0.43
CA LEU A 75 -9.04 12.82 -0.45
C LEU A 75 -8.60 11.59 0.35
N LEU A 76 -9.56 10.75 0.74
CA LEU A 76 -9.26 9.50 1.47
C LEU A 76 -8.23 8.63 0.74
N ILE A 77 -8.31 8.59 -0.60
CA ILE A 77 -7.40 7.81 -1.45
C ILE A 77 -5.94 8.26 -1.32
N ASP A 78 -5.66 9.55 -1.07
CA ASP A 78 -4.29 10.04 -0.88
C ASP A 78 -3.66 9.46 0.40
N PHE A 79 -4.47 9.22 1.44
CA PHE A 79 -3.98 8.62 2.68
C PHE A 79 -3.76 7.11 2.55
N ILE A 80 -4.54 6.44 1.69
CA ILE A 80 -4.37 5.01 1.41
C ILE A 80 -3.09 4.79 0.59
N ASP A 81 -2.84 5.67 -0.38
CA ASP A 81 -1.62 5.68 -1.20
C ASP A 81 -0.37 5.82 -0.30
N ASP A 82 -0.38 6.79 0.62
CA ASP A 82 0.71 7.02 1.60
C ASP A 82 1.03 5.78 2.46
N ILE A 83 0.06 4.86 2.68
CA ILE A 83 0.25 3.66 3.52
C ILE A 83 0.75 2.46 2.72
N GLY A 84 0.29 2.32 1.47
CA GLY A 84 0.48 1.11 0.67
C GLY A 84 1.66 1.14 -0.30
N PHE A 85 2.23 2.31 -0.55
CA PHE A 85 3.19 2.54 -1.64
C PHE A 85 4.46 3.22 -1.13
N HIS A 86 5.32 2.43 -0.48
CA HIS A 86 6.71 2.75 -0.13
C HIS A 86 7.62 1.59 -0.49
#